data_AF-A0A1X6X201-F1
#
_entry.id   AF-A0A1X6X201-F1
#
_cell.length_a   1.000
_cell.length_b   1.000
_cell.length_c   1.000
_cell.angle_alpha   90.00
_cell.angle_beta   90.00
_cell.angle_gamma   90.00
#
_symmetry.space_group_name_H-M   'P 1'
#
loop_
_entity.id
_entity.type
_entity.pdbx_description
1 polymer ?
#
loop_
_entity_poly.entity_id
_entity_poly.type
_entity_poly.pdbx_seq_one_letter_code
_entity_poly.pdbx_strand_id
1 'polypeptide(L)'
;MPLTSTPTAEHPVHEDWTRSVAVDPTVMRSVMGAFPTGVTIVTTTLGGRPVGMTVSSFTSVSLDPPLLLVCVARTAGTLPAFRVGRHLAVNVLSRSQASLARRFASRVEDRFEGVDHVPGLHGAPLLAGTSAWVSGYTERIYDAGDHVILLIRAVELHRSEEQPLLYHSGTMHDWVPPERLPEGSTPRPVPDPVRPCHIPARKASLVPAETASPPATAPRAPAPEGDVRPVPPALATDATAASHLEPFGIPEMVDRVVAVALEKAHHPRSMLVRALIGGAMVAFGVILSVNVSTGITVPGIASLVMGLAFGFSFVLILVSGASLITADMAAGLVAVLDRRLGVLSYLCFLALGLVGNLAGALALIGVAAAAGGPYLTEGFARRAAAIGTAKAGEGPVAALLLAVLCTWFLQTAMFLFFKARTDVARMGFAFYGPFAFVAAGTQHVIANIAFIGLPLLLAAFHPGQVLDPGLTWGLGEHGMLRNLALTTVGNFVGGALLVAVPFRHAARLMQRGL
;
A
#
# COMPACT_ATOMS: atom_id res chain seq x y z
N MET A 1 -4.24 28.21 -12.72
CA MET A 1 -5.22 27.09 -12.62
C MET A 1 -4.43 25.83 -12.36
N PRO A 2 -4.56 25.17 -11.20
CA PRO A 2 -3.94 23.86 -11.00
C PRO A 2 -4.80 22.82 -11.71
N LEU A 3 -4.17 21.99 -12.54
CA LEU A 3 -4.80 20.80 -13.11
C LEU A 3 -5.11 19.83 -11.97
N THR A 4 -6.36 19.86 -11.49
CA THR A 4 -6.95 18.77 -10.74
C THR A 4 -7.12 17.58 -11.68
N SER A 5 -6.14 16.68 -11.72
CA SER A 5 -6.30 15.38 -12.35
C SER A 5 -7.21 14.53 -11.45
N THR A 6 -8.48 14.40 -11.86
CA THR A 6 -9.31 13.24 -11.53
C THR A 6 -8.53 11.94 -11.79
N PRO A 7 -8.66 10.89 -10.95
CA PRO A 7 -8.14 9.58 -11.30
C PRO A 7 -8.96 9.07 -12.48
N THR A 8 -8.40 9.18 -13.69
CA THR A 8 -8.93 8.55 -14.88
C THR A 8 -8.97 7.06 -14.66
N ALA A 9 -10.12 6.47 -14.96
CA ALA A 9 -10.34 5.03 -15.09
C ALA A 9 -9.13 4.35 -15.72
N GLU A 10 -8.83 3.14 -15.26
CA GLU A 10 -7.96 2.20 -15.96
C GLU A 10 -8.38 2.17 -17.43
N HIS A 11 -7.61 2.82 -18.30
CA HIS A 11 -7.71 2.54 -19.72
C HIS A 11 -7.30 1.08 -19.85
N PRO A 12 -8.18 0.17 -20.30
CA PRO A 12 -7.76 -1.16 -20.65
C PRO A 12 -6.69 -0.99 -21.72
N VAL A 13 -5.49 -1.50 -21.45
CA VAL A 13 -4.47 -1.64 -22.49
C VAL A 13 -5.16 -2.43 -23.59
N HIS A 14 -5.38 -1.80 -24.75
CA HIS A 14 -6.13 -2.42 -25.86
C HIS A 14 -5.58 -3.82 -26.12
N GLU A 15 -6.44 -4.85 -26.19
CA GLU A 15 -6.05 -6.25 -26.38
C GLU A 15 -5.10 -6.44 -27.58
N ASP A 16 -5.18 -5.57 -28.59
CA ASP A 16 -4.28 -5.55 -29.75
C ASP A 16 -2.79 -5.33 -29.40
N TRP A 17 -2.46 -4.69 -28.27
CA TRP A 17 -1.08 -4.44 -27.82
C TRP A 17 -0.43 -5.68 -27.18
N THR A 18 -1.23 -6.68 -26.80
CA THR A 18 -0.74 -7.91 -26.16
C THR A 18 -0.29 -8.98 -27.16
N ARG A 19 -0.43 -8.75 -28.47
CA ARG A 19 0.26 -9.54 -29.50
C ARG A 19 1.75 -9.14 -29.56
N SER A 20 2.46 -9.22 -28.43
CA SER A 20 3.89 -8.96 -28.43
C SER A 20 4.64 -10.16 -28.98
N VAL A 21 5.20 -10.00 -30.18
CA VAL A 21 6.32 -10.83 -30.64
C VAL A 21 7.46 -10.62 -29.64
N ALA A 22 8.02 -11.70 -29.10
CA ALA A 22 9.17 -11.60 -28.21
C ALA A 22 10.32 -10.84 -28.90
N VAL A 23 10.76 -9.71 -28.32
CA VAL A 23 11.88 -8.93 -28.84
C VAL A 23 13.18 -9.59 -28.41
N ASP A 24 14.06 -9.89 -29.37
CA ASP A 24 15.37 -10.47 -29.10
C ASP A 24 16.22 -9.47 -28.27
N PRO A 25 16.76 -9.86 -27.09
CA PRO A 25 17.58 -8.98 -26.25
C PRO A 25 18.81 -8.39 -26.94
N THR A 26 19.38 -9.10 -27.92
CA THR A 26 20.53 -8.61 -28.70
C THR A 26 20.12 -7.49 -29.64
N VAL A 27 18.94 -7.61 -30.28
CA VAL A 27 18.36 -6.56 -31.12
C VAL A 27 18.00 -5.35 -30.28
N MET A 28 17.36 -5.55 -29.13
CA MET A 28 17.04 -4.46 -28.20
C MET A 28 18.31 -3.73 -27.75
N ARG A 29 19.37 -4.45 -27.35
CA ARG A 29 20.64 -3.84 -26.95
C ARG A 29 21.29 -3.05 -28.10
N SER A 30 21.24 -3.57 -29.32
CA SER A 30 21.76 -2.88 -30.51
C SER A 30 21.01 -1.57 -30.77
N VAL A 31 19.67 -1.62 -30.79
CA VAL A 31 18.81 -0.45 -31.01
C VAL A 31 18.99 0.59 -29.92
N MET A 32 18.98 0.17 -28.65
CA MET A 32 19.20 1.08 -27.52
C MET A 32 20.63 1.65 -27.49
N GLY A 33 21.60 0.94 -28.09
CA GLY A 33 22.97 1.41 -28.25
C GLY A 33 23.10 2.66 -29.12
N ALA A 34 22.10 2.97 -29.95
CA ALA A 34 22.06 4.19 -30.76
C ALA A 34 21.81 5.46 -29.93
N PHE A 35 21.33 5.34 -28.68
CA PHE A 35 21.14 6.47 -27.78
C PHE A 35 22.44 6.76 -27.01
N PRO A 36 23.14 7.88 -27.29
CA PRO A 36 24.33 8.24 -26.53
C PRO A 36 23.95 8.64 -25.09
N THR A 37 24.75 8.20 -24.13
CA THR A 37 24.55 8.49 -22.69
C THR A 37 25.84 9.04 -22.07
N GLY A 38 25.71 9.75 -20.96
CA GLY A 38 26.85 10.01 -20.08
C GLY A 38 27.20 8.77 -19.25
N VAL A 39 28.46 8.64 -18.86
CA VAL A 39 28.90 7.58 -17.94
C VAL A 39 28.91 8.10 -16.51
N THR A 40 28.33 7.34 -15.59
CA THR A 40 28.31 7.69 -14.16
C THR A 40 28.86 6.56 -13.30
N ILE A 41 29.38 6.91 -12.11
CA ILE A 41 29.64 5.95 -11.04
C ILE A 41 28.74 6.32 -9.86
N VAL A 42 27.90 5.37 -9.46
CA VAL A 42 27.09 5.50 -8.25
C VAL A 42 27.88 4.92 -7.08
N THR A 43 28.05 5.70 -6.02
CA THR A 43 28.82 5.36 -4.83
C THR A 43 27.97 5.43 -3.58
N THR A 44 28.27 4.57 -2.61
CA THR A 44 27.72 4.62 -1.26
C THR A 44 28.72 3.97 -0.31
N THR A 45 28.35 3.77 0.94
CA THR A 45 29.13 2.99 1.90
C THR A 45 28.36 1.74 2.31
N LEU A 46 29.05 0.66 2.67
CA LEU A 46 28.49 -0.53 3.29
C LEU A 46 29.41 -0.97 4.42
N GLY A 47 28.90 -1.01 5.66
CA GLY A 47 29.73 -1.32 6.83
C GLY A 47 30.92 -0.37 7.01
N GLY A 48 30.77 0.91 6.64
CA GLY A 48 31.83 1.92 6.67
C GLY A 48 32.84 1.86 5.52
N ARG A 49 32.78 0.85 4.65
CA ARG A 49 33.66 0.73 3.48
C ARG A 49 33.00 1.35 2.24
N PRO A 50 33.77 2.03 1.36
CA PRO A 50 33.23 2.59 0.12
C PRO A 50 32.87 1.47 -0.85
N VAL A 51 31.71 1.60 -1.49
CA VAL A 51 31.26 0.72 -2.57
C VAL A 51 30.72 1.55 -3.72
N GLY A 52 30.85 1.04 -4.95
CA GLY A 52 30.35 1.75 -6.11
C GLY A 52 30.35 0.93 -7.38
N MET A 53 29.61 1.40 -8.37
CA MET A 53 29.50 0.75 -9.68
C MET A 53 29.32 1.77 -10.80
N THR A 54 29.79 1.40 -11.98
CA THR A 54 29.54 2.16 -13.20
C THR A 54 28.12 1.91 -13.70
N VAL A 55 27.43 2.97 -14.10
CA VAL A 55 26.07 2.94 -14.68
C VAL A 55 25.94 4.01 -15.75
N SER A 56 25.30 3.68 -16.85
CA SER A 56 24.95 4.60 -17.94
C SER A 56 23.45 4.94 -17.96
N SER A 57 22.63 4.21 -17.20
CA SER A 57 21.19 4.38 -17.05
C SER A 57 20.84 5.46 -16.02
N PHE A 58 21.38 6.66 -16.19
CA PHE A 58 21.15 7.83 -15.35
C PHE A 58 20.24 8.85 -16.05
N THR A 59 19.27 9.42 -15.35
CA THR A 59 18.36 10.44 -15.91
C THR A 59 17.80 11.36 -14.83
N SER A 60 17.66 12.66 -15.14
CA SER A 60 16.91 13.60 -14.29
C SER A 60 15.40 13.39 -14.44
N VAL A 61 14.67 13.33 -13.32
CA VAL A 61 13.25 12.97 -13.28
C VAL A 61 12.35 14.16 -12.97
N SER A 62 12.70 14.95 -11.95
CA SER A 62 11.93 16.11 -11.53
C SER A 62 12.83 17.22 -11.01
N LEU A 63 12.43 18.47 -11.20
CA LEU A 63 13.10 19.63 -10.60
C LEU A 63 12.47 20.02 -9.24
N ASP A 64 11.17 19.84 -9.08
CA ASP A 64 10.46 20.08 -7.82
C ASP A 64 9.47 18.93 -7.53
N PRO A 65 9.71 18.10 -6.51
CA PRO A 65 10.92 18.11 -5.68
C PRO A 65 12.11 17.50 -6.48
N PRO A 66 13.39 17.89 -6.29
CA PRO A 66 14.50 17.46 -7.16
C PRO A 66 14.78 15.95 -7.12
N LEU A 67 14.54 15.25 -8.23
CA LEU A 67 14.65 13.79 -8.38
C LEU A 67 15.51 13.40 -9.57
N LEU A 68 16.29 12.35 -9.41
CA LEU A 68 16.98 11.64 -10.48
C LEU A 68 16.76 10.13 -10.33
N LEU A 69 17.01 9.37 -11.39
CA LEU A 69 16.99 7.92 -11.35
C LEU A 69 18.30 7.30 -11.84
N VAL A 70 18.61 6.12 -11.30
CA VAL A 70 19.61 5.20 -11.86
C VAL A 70 19.06 3.79 -11.89
N CYS A 71 19.22 3.08 -13.00
CA CYS A 71 18.89 1.65 -13.05
C CYS A 71 20.10 0.80 -12.62
N VAL A 72 19.87 -0.21 -11.77
CA VAL A 72 20.90 -1.11 -11.27
C VAL A 72 20.49 -2.55 -11.55
N ALA A 73 21.37 -3.34 -12.15
CA ALA A 73 21.10 -4.75 -12.42
C ALA A 73 20.90 -5.52 -11.10
N ARG A 74 19.93 -6.44 -11.06
CA ARG A 74 19.70 -7.29 -9.88
C ARG A 74 20.89 -8.17 -9.52
N THR A 75 21.69 -8.51 -10.52
CA THR A 75 22.91 -9.31 -10.40
C THR A 75 24.11 -8.51 -9.90
N ALA A 76 23.99 -7.18 -9.74
CA ALA A 76 25.07 -6.36 -9.23
C ALA A 76 25.31 -6.68 -7.74
N GLY A 77 26.51 -7.20 -7.41
CA GLY A 77 26.89 -7.50 -6.02
C GLY A 77 26.89 -6.28 -5.09
N THR A 78 26.91 -5.06 -5.65
CA THR A 78 26.78 -3.80 -4.93
C THR A 78 25.34 -3.40 -4.62
N LEU A 79 24.34 -4.01 -5.26
CA LEU A 79 22.92 -3.68 -5.06
C LEU A 79 22.47 -3.71 -3.59
N PRO A 80 22.87 -4.69 -2.75
CA PRO A 80 22.46 -4.72 -1.33
C PRO A 80 22.88 -3.50 -0.50
N ALA A 81 23.85 -2.71 -0.99
CA ALA A 81 24.27 -1.47 -0.38
C ALA A 81 23.30 -0.30 -0.62
N PHE A 82 22.42 -0.40 -1.62
CA PHE A 82 21.43 0.63 -1.98
C PHE A 82 20.06 0.23 -1.43
N ARG A 83 19.62 0.93 -0.39
CA ARG A 83 18.33 0.71 0.29
C ARG A 83 17.59 2.04 0.42
N VAL A 84 16.28 2.01 0.57
CA VAL A 84 15.50 3.23 0.84
C VAL A 84 16.08 3.96 2.06
N GLY A 85 16.25 5.28 1.93
CA GLY A 85 16.90 6.15 2.91
C GLY A 85 18.43 6.10 2.92
N ARG A 86 19.07 5.25 2.10
CA ARG A 86 20.53 5.19 2.04
C ARG A 86 21.09 6.38 1.26
N HIS A 87 22.08 7.04 1.85
CA HIS A 87 22.84 8.09 1.19
C HIS A 87 23.79 7.55 0.14
N LEU A 88 23.86 8.25 -0.98
CA LEU A 88 24.69 7.89 -2.12
C LEU A 88 25.12 9.15 -2.87
N ALA A 89 26.10 8.99 -3.75
CA ALA A 89 26.44 10.00 -4.73
C ALA A 89 26.44 9.41 -6.14
N VAL A 90 25.99 10.21 -7.11
CA VAL A 90 26.10 9.93 -8.54
C VAL A 90 27.20 10.81 -9.10
N ASN A 91 28.30 10.21 -9.51
CA ASN A 91 29.49 10.88 -10.04
C ASN A 91 29.46 10.80 -11.56
N VAL A 92 29.26 11.92 -12.25
CA VAL A 92 29.28 12.00 -13.72
C VAL A 92 30.72 12.10 -14.19
N LEU A 93 31.19 11.08 -14.92
CA LEU A 93 32.60 10.98 -15.28
C LEU A 93 32.99 11.99 -16.35
N SER A 94 34.24 12.44 -16.29
CA SER A 94 34.87 13.26 -17.33
C SER A 94 35.57 12.39 -18.37
N ARG A 95 35.86 12.97 -19.54
CA ARG A 95 36.51 12.29 -20.68
C ARG A 95 37.80 11.54 -20.30
N SER A 96 38.56 12.04 -19.32
CA SER A 96 39.81 11.43 -18.87
C SER A 96 39.63 10.18 -17.98
N GLN A 97 38.39 9.88 -17.56
CA GLN A 97 38.08 8.85 -16.56
C GLN A 97 37.59 7.52 -17.15
N ALA A 98 37.85 7.23 -18.42
CA ALA A 98 37.45 5.97 -19.05
C ALA A 98 38.05 4.73 -18.38
N SER A 99 39.27 4.82 -17.84
CA SER A 99 39.90 3.75 -17.04
C SER A 99 39.13 3.48 -15.74
N LEU A 100 38.69 4.54 -15.07
CA LEU A 100 37.88 4.47 -13.85
C LEU A 100 36.52 3.84 -14.11
N ALA A 101 35.86 4.23 -15.21
CA ALA A 101 34.61 3.63 -15.65
C ALA A 101 34.73 2.10 -15.86
N ARG A 102 35.81 1.65 -16.52
CA ARG A 102 36.07 0.21 -16.73
C ARG A 102 36.33 -0.52 -15.41
N ARG A 103 37.10 0.09 -14.51
CA ARG A 103 37.40 -0.47 -13.20
C ARG A 103 36.11 -0.72 -12.39
N PHE A 104 35.23 0.26 -12.32
CA PHE A 104 33.99 0.17 -11.55
C PHE A 104 32.90 -0.70 -12.22
N ALA A 105 33.07 -1.05 -13.49
CA ALA A 105 32.25 -2.05 -14.18
C ALA A 105 32.79 -3.50 -14.03
N SER A 106 34.04 -3.66 -13.57
CA SER A 106 34.72 -4.95 -13.46
C SER A 106 34.42 -5.71 -12.15
N ARG A 107 34.89 -6.95 -12.04
CA ARG A 107 34.80 -7.78 -10.82
C ARG A 107 36.01 -7.66 -9.88
N VAL A 108 36.84 -6.64 -10.04
CA VAL A 108 37.97 -6.39 -9.12
C VAL A 108 37.47 -6.24 -7.68
N GLU A 109 38.18 -6.86 -6.72
CA GLU A 109 37.78 -6.91 -5.31
C GLU A 109 37.78 -5.52 -4.66
N ASP A 110 38.85 -4.73 -4.83
CA ASP A 110 38.91 -3.34 -4.36
C ASP A 110 38.88 -2.35 -5.53
N ARG A 111 37.70 -1.78 -5.78
CA ARG A 111 37.48 -0.78 -6.85
C ARG A 111 37.99 0.61 -6.46
N PHE A 112 38.24 0.88 -5.18
CA PHE A 112 38.61 2.20 -4.66
C PHE A 112 40.11 2.34 -4.37
N GLU A 113 40.88 1.25 -4.36
CA GLU A 113 42.34 1.30 -4.14
C GLU A 113 43.03 2.26 -5.14
N GLY A 114 43.68 3.32 -4.64
CA GLY A 114 44.35 4.32 -5.49
C GLY A 114 43.40 5.23 -6.28
N VAL A 115 42.12 5.33 -5.89
CA VAL A 115 41.15 6.26 -6.47
C VAL A 115 40.97 7.46 -5.54
N ASP A 116 41.31 8.65 -6.03
CA ASP A 116 41.12 9.90 -5.28
C ASP A 116 39.64 10.22 -5.09
N HIS A 117 39.23 10.32 -3.83
CA HIS A 117 37.86 10.66 -3.45
C HIS A 117 37.81 11.36 -2.10
N VAL A 118 36.75 12.13 -1.88
CA VAL A 118 36.45 12.78 -0.61
C VAL A 118 35.11 12.27 -0.06
N PRO A 119 34.91 12.26 1.26
CA PRO A 119 33.61 11.86 1.83
C PRO A 119 32.56 12.93 1.54
N GLY A 120 31.48 12.53 0.86
CA GLY A 120 30.26 13.33 0.72
C GLY A 120 29.27 13.07 1.86
N LEU A 121 27.99 13.32 1.58
CA LEU A 121 26.90 13.16 2.54
C LEU A 121 26.88 11.75 3.14
N HIS A 122 26.99 11.66 4.48
CA HIS A 122 27.10 10.41 5.25
C HIS A 122 28.21 9.46 4.77
N GLY A 123 29.30 10.02 4.24
CA GLY A 123 30.49 9.28 3.81
C GLY A 123 30.37 8.66 2.42
N ALA A 124 29.31 8.92 1.66
CA ALA A 124 29.21 8.48 0.26
C ALA A 124 30.35 9.11 -0.57
N PRO A 125 31.22 8.32 -1.22
CA PRO A 125 32.40 8.87 -1.90
C PRO A 125 32.07 9.81 -3.07
N LEU A 126 32.70 10.99 -3.09
CA LEU A 126 32.73 11.91 -4.23
C LEU A 126 34.07 11.77 -4.94
N LEU A 127 34.05 11.36 -6.21
CA LEU A 127 35.27 11.07 -6.97
C LEU A 127 35.89 12.36 -7.49
N ALA A 128 37.22 12.49 -7.42
CA ALA A 128 37.92 13.65 -7.96
C ALA A 128 37.90 13.68 -9.49
N GLY A 129 37.91 14.87 -10.10
CA GLY A 129 38.01 15.03 -11.56
C GLY A 129 36.75 14.70 -12.36
N THR A 130 35.61 14.50 -11.71
CA THR A 130 34.30 14.29 -12.35
C THR A 130 33.78 15.56 -13.01
N SER A 131 33.01 15.45 -14.10
CA SER A 131 32.32 16.58 -14.74
C SER A 131 31.19 17.16 -13.88
N ALA A 132 30.54 16.31 -13.08
CA ALA A 132 29.56 16.72 -12.08
C ALA A 132 29.40 15.62 -11.02
N TRP A 133 28.82 15.96 -9.88
CA TRP A 133 28.31 14.98 -8.94
C TRP A 133 27.02 15.46 -8.28
N VAL A 134 26.19 14.49 -7.87
CA VAL A 134 24.95 14.72 -7.12
C VAL A 134 24.93 13.82 -5.90
N SER A 135 24.82 14.41 -4.72
CA SER A 135 24.65 13.71 -3.44
C SER A 135 23.21 13.75 -2.99
N GLY A 136 22.73 12.63 -2.45
CA GLY A 136 21.35 12.50 -2.04
C GLY A 136 21.09 11.21 -1.29
N TYR A 137 19.84 10.77 -1.31
CA TYR A 137 19.44 9.48 -0.76
C TYR A 137 18.44 8.78 -1.67
N THR A 138 18.41 7.44 -1.58
CA THR A 138 17.40 6.63 -2.26
C THR A 138 16.02 6.92 -1.66
N GLU A 139 15.19 7.65 -2.39
CA GLU A 139 13.82 7.98 -2.03
C GLU A 139 12.93 6.74 -2.15
N ARG A 140 13.02 6.05 -3.30
CA ARG A 140 12.25 4.84 -3.62
C ARG A 140 13.04 3.90 -4.51
N ILE A 141 12.65 2.63 -4.52
CA ILE A 141 13.19 1.60 -5.42
C ILE A 141 12.01 0.97 -6.15
N TYR A 142 12.06 0.91 -7.48
CA TYR A 142 11.05 0.27 -8.31
C TYR A 142 11.64 -0.94 -9.03
N ASP A 143 10.86 -2.00 -9.15
CA ASP A 143 11.24 -3.18 -9.92
C ASP A 143 11.10 -2.89 -11.43
N ALA A 144 12.11 -3.25 -12.22
CA ALA A 144 12.14 -3.02 -13.67
C ALA A 144 12.82 -4.20 -14.40
N GLY A 145 12.13 -5.35 -14.46
CA GLY A 145 12.66 -6.57 -15.07
C GLY A 145 13.91 -7.10 -14.37
N ASP A 146 15.00 -7.24 -15.13
CA ASP A 146 16.32 -7.67 -14.64
C ASP A 146 17.10 -6.55 -13.92
N HIS A 147 16.52 -5.35 -13.83
CA HIS A 147 17.04 -4.21 -13.09
C HIS A 147 16.07 -3.74 -12.00
N VAL A 148 16.57 -2.87 -11.12
CA VAL A 148 15.77 -2.01 -10.25
C VAL A 148 16.06 -0.56 -10.59
N ILE A 149 15.05 0.31 -10.50
CA ILE A 149 15.18 1.75 -10.65
C ILE A 149 15.31 2.35 -9.26
N LEU A 150 16.48 2.91 -8.96
CA LEU A 150 16.67 3.73 -7.77
C LEU A 150 16.20 5.15 -8.09
N LEU A 151 15.11 5.59 -7.46
CA LEU A 151 14.68 6.98 -7.48
C LEU A 151 15.38 7.71 -6.32
N ILE A 152 16.10 8.77 -6.62
CA ILE A 152 17.01 9.44 -5.70
C ILE A 152 16.57 10.89 -5.53
N ARG A 153 16.44 11.30 -4.27
CA ARG A 153 16.24 12.70 -3.88
C ARG A 153 17.60 13.38 -3.82
N ALA A 154 17.81 14.36 -4.69
CA ALA A 154 19.03 15.16 -4.68
C ALA A 154 18.99 16.16 -3.51
N VAL A 155 20.14 16.37 -2.89
CA VAL A 155 20.34 17.28 -1.74
C VAL A 155 21.46 18.27 -2.04
N GLU A 156 22.60 17.79 -2.54
CA GLU A 156 23.74 18.63 -2.93
C GLU A 156 24.15 18.30 -4.36
N LEU A 157 24.51 19.32 -5.13
CA LEU A 157 24.91 19.18 -6.52
C LEU A 157 26.15 20.02 -6.78
N HIS A 158 27.04 19.51 -7.63
CA HIS A 158 28.20 20.24 -8.09
C HIS A 158 28.44 19.94 -9.56
N ARG A 159 28.95 20.95 -10.27
CA ARG A 159 29.38 20.85 -11.66
C ARG A 159 30.77 21.48 -11.78
N SER A 160 31.65 20.81 -12.53
CA SER A 160 32.97 21.32 -12.89
C SER A 160 33.00 21.78 -14.36
N GLU A 161 34.15 22.27 -14.80
CA GLU A 161 34.41 22.64 -16.21
C GLU A 161 34.88 21.44 -17.06
N GLU A 162 35.00 20.25 -16.47
CA GLU A 162 35.43 19.05 -17.19
C GLU A 162 34.36 18.57 -18.18
N GLN A 163 34.79 18.13 -19.36
CA GLN A 163 33.89 17.60 -20.37
C GLN A 163 33.51 16.15 -20.06
N PRO A 164 32.24 15.74 -20.27
CA PRO A 164 31.77 14.42 -19.85
C PRO A 164 32.32 13.29 -20.71
N LEU A 165 32.43 12.10 -20.12
CA LEU A 165 32.63 10.85 -20.85
C LEU A 165 31.31 10.36 -21.43
N LEU A 166 31.30 10.05 -22.73
CA LEU A 166 30.14 9.50 -23.41
C LEU A 166 30.23 7.98 -23.56
N TYR A 167 29.08 7.33 -23.62
CA TYR A 167 28.93 5.93 -23.98
C TYR A 167 27.89 5.80 -25.09
N HIS A 168 28.32 5.22 -26.21
CA HIS A 168 27.50 5.07 -27.40
C HIS A 168 27.89 3.78 -28.13
N SER A 169 26.89 2.99 -28.54
CA SER A 169 27.09 1.74 -29.29
C SER A 169 28.14 0.80 -28.67
N GLY A 170 28.11 0.62 -27.35
CA GLY A 170 29.02 -0.29 -26.65
C GLY A 170 30.42 0.23 -26.39
N THR A 171 30.73 1.46 -26.81
CA THR A 171 32.06 2.06 -26.73
C THR A 171 32.03 3.40 -26.01
N MET A 172 33.12 3.74 -25.31
CA MET A 172 33.28 5.03 -24.63
C MET A 172 33.91 6.03 -25.60
N HIS A 173 33.40 7.25 -25.62
CA HIS A 173 33.84 8.33 -26.50
C HIS A 173 34.09 9.60 -25.70
N ASP A 174 35.01 10.42 -26.17
CA ASP A 174 35.20 11.76 -25.63
C ASP A 174 34.10 12.67 -26.15
N TRP A 175 33.57 13.54 -25.28
CA TRP A 175 32.77 14.66 -25.75
C TRP A 175 33.64 15.60 -26.56
N VAL A 176 33.21 15.91 -27.79
CA VAL A 176 33.82 16.93 -28.64
C VAL A 176 32.78 18.02 -28.82
N PRO A 177 33.02 19.24 -28.29
CA PRO A 177 32.12 20.36 -28.51
C PRO A 177 31.99 20.60 -30.02
N PRO A 178 30.78 20.84 -30.54
CA PRO A 178 30.64 21.21 -31.94
C PRO A 178 31.45 22.48 -32.20
N GLU A 179 32.24 22.46 -33.27
CA GLU A 179 32.89 23.65 -33.81
C GLU A 179 31.77 24.66 -34.12
N ARG A 180 31.89 25.90 -33.63
CA ARG A 180 30.85 26.91 -33.92
C ARG A 180 30.76 27.05 -35.43
N LEU A 181 29.60 26.74 -36.00
CA LEU A 181 29.35 26.99 -37.41
C LEU A 181 29.54 28.50 -37.67
N PRO A 182 30.25 28.91 -38.73
CA PRO A 182 30.32 30.30 -39.12
C PRO A 182 28.91 30.86 -39.30
N GLU A 183 28.65 32.08 -38.83
CA GLU A 183 27.38 32.77 -39.06
C GLU A 183 27.07 32.77 -40.56
N GLY A 184 26.01 32.07 -40.98
CA GLY A 184 25.56 31.98 -42.38
C GLY A 184 25.58 30.60 -43.03
N SER A 185 25.96 29.51 -42.34
CA SER A 185 25.85 28.17 -42.93
C SER A 185 24.39 27.75 -43.15
N THR A 186 24.01 27.48 -44.40
CA THR A 186 22.69 26.96 -44.75
C THR A 186 22.51 25.53 -44.22
N PRO A 187 21.31 25.15 -43.71
CA PRO A 187 21.05 23.79 -43.23
C PRO A 187 21.26 22.77 -44.36
N ARG A 188 21.95 21.66 -44.06
CA ARG A 188 22.04 20.53 -44.99
C ARG A 188 20.64 19.93 -45.21
N PRO A 189 20.33 19.45 -46.42
CA PRO A 189 19.07 18.77 -46.70
C PRO A 189 18.91 17.53 -45.79
N VAL A 190 17.71 17.36 -45.25
CA VAL A 190 17.35 16.24 -44.38
C VAL A 190 17.35 14.96 -45.23
N PRO A 191 18.07 13.89 -44.84
CA PRO A 191 18.01 12.62 -45.55
C PRO A 191 16.61 11.99 -45.47
N ASP A 192 16.27 11.18 -46.47
CA ASP A 192 15.00 10.44 -46.51
C ASP A 192 14.79 9.59 -45.24
N PRO A 193 13.55 9.48 -44.74
CA PRO A 193 13.26 8.72 -43.54
C PRO A 193 13.66 7.25 -43.70
N VAL A 194 14.48 6.76 -42.77
CA VAL A 194 14.89 5.34 -42.69
C VAL A 194 13.66 4.46 -42.48
N ARG A 195 13.52 3.40 -43.29
CA ARG A 195 12.40 2.45 -43.16
C ARG A 195 12.40 1.78 -41.76
N PRO A 196 11.25 1.61 -41.10
CA PRO A 196 11.14 0.88 -39.85
C PRO A 196 11.68 -0.55 -40.01
N CYS A 197 12.45 -1.04 -39.04
CA CYS A 197 12.87 -2.43 -39.01
C CYS A 197 11.63 -3.31 -38.72
N HIS A 198 11.09 -3.97 -39.75
CA HIS A 198 9.97 -4.90 -39.59
C HIS A 198 10.47 -6.24 -39.03
N ILE A 199 9.97 -6.63 -37.86
CA ILE A 199 10.16 -7.97 -37.28
C ILE A 199 9.28 -8.95 -38.09
N PRO A 200 9.83 -9.99 -38.74
CA PRO A 200 9.04 -10.90 -39.56
C PRO A 200 8.12 -11.78 -38.69
N ALA A 201 6.80 -11.64 -38.88
CA ALA A 201 5.82 -12.52 -38.26
C ALA A 201 5.87 -13.91 -38.92
N ARG A 202 6.11 -14.98 -38.15
CA ARG A 202 5.89 -16.36 -38.62
C ARG A 202 4.40 -16.55 -38.92
N LYS A 203 4.05 -16.89 -40.17
CA LYS A 203 2.69 -17.23 -40.58
C LYS A 203 2.21 -18.48 -39.82
N ALA A 204 1.19 -18.32 -38.96
CA ALA A 204 0.37 -19.43 -38.51
C ALA A 204 -0.53 -19.89 -39.67
N SER A 205 -0.25 -21.06 -40.23
CA SER A 205 -1.13 -21.72 -41.19
C SER A 205 -2.29 -22.36 -40.43
N LEU A 206 -3.48 -21.77 -40.56
CA LEU A 206 -4.75 -22.39 -40.17
C LEU A 206 -5.13 -23.43 -41.24
N VAL A 207 -5.18 -24.70 -40.85
CA VAL A 207 -5.77 -25.78 -41.67
C VAL A 207 -7.22 -25.98 -41.21
N PRO A 208 -8.22 -26.10 -42.10
CA PRO A 208 -9.62 -26.31 -41.73
C PRO A 208 -9.89 -27.73 -41.23
N ALA A 209 -10.87 -27.86 -40.34
CA ALA A 209 -11.32 -29.12 -39.75
C ALA A 209 -12.04 -30.00 -40.78
N GLU A 210 -11.52 -31.21 -41.00
CA GLU A 210 -12.21 -32.30 -41.70
C GLU A 210 -12.51 -33.45 -40.73
N THR A 211 -13.74 -33.93 -40.81
CA THR A 211 -14.33 -35.05 -40.07
C THR A 211 -13.73 -36.39 -40.51
N ALA A 212 -13.17 -37.17 -39.58
CA ALA A 212 -12.92 -38.60 -39.78
C ALA A 212 -13.01 -39.39 -38.46
N SER A 213 -13.75 -40.51 -38.53
CA SER A 213 -14.01 -41.51 -37.48
C SER A 213 -12.76 -42.14 -36.85
N PRO A 214 -12.86 -42.75 -35.65
CA PRO A 214 -11.70 -43.28 -34.94
C PRO A 214 -11.31 -44.67 -35.45
N PRO A 215 -10.01 -44.98 -35.63
CA PRO A 215 -9.57 -46.36 -35.75
C PRO A 215 -8.90 -46.86 -34.46
N ALA A 216 -9.47 -47.98 -34.00
CA ALA A 216 -8.89 -49.19 -33.42
C ALA A 216 -7.53 -49.15 -32.67
N THR A 217 -7.60 -49.74 -31.48
CA THR A 217 -6.52 -50.29 -30.66
C THR A 217 -5.71 -51.40 -31.36
N ALA A 218 -4.38 -51.29 -31.35
CA ALA A 218 -3.42 -52.40 -31.45
C ALA A 218 -2.02 -51.95 -30.89
N PRO A 219 -1.06 -52.87 -30.65
CA PRO A 219 -0.61 -53.29 -29.33
C PRO A 219 0.64 -52.56 -28.80
N ARG A 220 0.80 -52.60 -27.47
CA ARG A 220 1.99 -52.12 -26.72
C ARG A 220 3.27 -52.82 -27.19
N ALA A 221 4.26 -52.03 -27.62
CA ALA A 221 5.66 -52.44 -27.70
C ALA A 221 6.38 -52.14 -26.36
N PRO A 222 7.40 -52.93 -25.98
CA PRO A 222 8.07 -52.82 -24.68
C PRO A 222 9.01 -51.60 -24.65
N ALA A 223 9.13 -50.99 -23.47
CA ALA A 223 10.00 -49.85 -23.22
C ALA A 223 11.49 -50.24 -23.33
N PRO A 224 12.33 -49.39 -23.93
CA PRO A 224 13.74 -49.30 -23.57
C PRO A 224 13.95 -48.19 -22.55
N GLU A 225 14.70 -48.52 -21.52
CA GLU A 225 15.17 -47.66 -20.45
C GLU A 225 16.10 -46.55 -20.98
N GLY A 226 16.06 -45.40 -20.29
CA GLY A 226 17.18 -44.47 -20.21
C GLY A 226 17.19 -43.30 -21.18
N ASP A 227 16.40 -42.26 -20.90
CA ASP A 227 16.88 -40.89 -21.07
C ASP A 227 16.08 -39.90 -20.20
N VAL A 228 16.78 -39.21 -19.29
CA VAL A 228 16.19 -38.20 -18.40
C VAL A 228 15.96 -36.93 -19.23
N ARG A 229 14.75 -36.76 -19.75
CA ARG A 229 14.34 -35.47 -20.35
C ARG A 229 14.26 -34.40 -19.26
N PRO A 230 14.84 -33.20 -19.46
CA PRO A 230 14.64 -32.10 -18.54
C PRO A 230 13.17 -31.71 -18.51
N VAL A 231 12.65 -31.52 -17.29
CA VAL A 231 11.33 -30.94 -17.03
C VAL A 231 11.26 -29.58 -17.76
N PRO A 232 10.27 -29.31 -18.63
CA PRO A 232 10.14 -28.00 -19.22
C PRO A 232 9.94 -26.97 -18.11
N PRO A 233 10.60 -25.80 -18.16
CA PRO A 233 10.39 -24.78 -17.15
C PRO A 233 8.91 -24.41 -17.16
N ALA A 234 8.28 -24.49 -16.00
CA ALA A 234 6.92 -24.03 -15.78
C ALA A 234 6.78 -22.64 -16.43
N LEU A 235 5.69 -22.42 -17.18
CA LEU A 235 5.33 -21.10 -17.67
C LEU A 235 5.41 -20.13 -16.48
N ALA A 236 6.46 -19.31 -16.47
CA ALA A 236 6.57 -18.19 -15.58
C ALA A 236 5.46 -17.23 -16.01
N THR A 237 4.30 -17.37 -15.38
CA THR A 237 3.30 -16.33 -15.34
C THR A 237 3.99 -15.03 -14.95
N ASP A 238 3.55 -13.94 -15.56
CA ASP A 238 4.11 -12.60 -15.47
C ASP A 238 4.19 -12.13 -14.00
N ALA A 239 5.26 -12.52 -13.30
CA ALA A 239 5.42 -12.37 -11.86
C ALA A 239 5.60 -10.89 -11.44
N THR A 240 5.90 -10.02 -12.41
CA THR A 240 6.06 -8.58 -12.25
C THR A 240 4.72 -7.88 -12.02
N ALA A 241 3.67 -8.23 -12.78
CA ALA A 241 2.30 -7.76 -12.55
C ALA A 241 1.70 -8.35 -11.26
N ALA A 242 2.01 -9.62 -10.98
CA ALA A 242 1.60 -10.27 -9.73
C ALA A 242 2.18 -9.56 -8.49
N SER A 243 3.44 -9.10 -8.54
CA SER A 243 4.11 -8.44 -7.40
C SER A 243 3.48 -7.10 -6.97
N HIS A 244 2.82 -6.39 -7.87
CA HIS A 244 2.10 -5.14 -7.54
C HIS A 244 0.74 -5.39 -6.89
N LEU A 245 0.14 -6.55 -7.15
CA LEU A 245 -1.08 -7.04 -6.51
C LEU A 245 -0.78 -7.79 -5.20
N GLU A 246 0.44 -8.29 -5.04
CA GLU A 246 0.85 -9.03 -3.84
C GLU A 246 0.81 -8.12 -2.59
N PRO A 247 0.11 -8.55 -1.53
CA PRO A 247 0.04 -7.79 -0.30
C PRO A 247 1.40 -7.70 0.39
N PHE A 248 1.62 -6.61 1.14
CA PHE A 248 2.83 -6.44 1.96
C PHE A 248 3.04 -7.60 2.94
N GLY A 249 4.30 -7.89 3.27
CA GLY A 249 4.64 -8.89 4.28
C GLY A 249 4.04 -8.54 5.66
N ILE A 250 3.89 -9.53 6.53
CA ILE A 250 3.38 -9.29 7.90
C ILE A 250 4.25 -8.29 8.68
N PRO A 251 5.60 -8.35 8.64
CA PRO A 251 6.43 -7.36 9.33
C PRO A 251 6.17 -5.93 8.85
N GLU A 252 6.12 -5.72 7.54
CA GLU A 252 5.89 -4.41 6.94
C GLU A 252 4.49 -3.88 7.23
N MET A 253 3.46 -4.74 7.18
CA MET A 253 2.10 -4.40 7.61
C MET A 253 2.08 -3.93 9.07
N VAL A 254 2.72 -4.66 9.99
CA VAL A 254 2.79 -4.29 11.41
C VAL A 254 3.48 -2.94 11.60
N ASP A 255 4.61 -2.71 10.93
CA ASP A 255 5.33 -1.44 11.01
C ASP A 255 4.49 -0.25 10.52
N ARG A 256 3.73 -0.43 9.43
CA ARG A 256 2.83 0.60 8.88
C ARG A 256 1.67 0.91 9.81
N VAL A 257 1.03 -0.13 10.36
CA VAL A 257 -0.07 0.01 11.33
C VAL A 257 0.41 0.75 12.59
N VAL A 258 1.59 0.39 13.11
CA VAL A 258 2.20 1.05 14.27
C VAL A 258 2.56 2.51 13.97
N ALA A 259 3.09 2.81 12.77
CA ALA A 259 3.43 4.17 12.39
C ALA A 259 2.20 5.10 12.41
N VAL A 260 1.05 4.63 11.93
CA VAL A 260 -0.20 5.39 11.99
C VAL A 260 -0.70 5.59 13.42
N ALA A 261 -0.58 4.57 14.28
CA ALA A 261 -0.94 4.71 15.69
C ALA A 261 -0.07 5.74 16.42
N LEU A 262 1.23 5.78 16.12
CA LEU A 262 2.17 6.76 16.67
C LEU A 262 1.85 8.18 16.20
N GLU A 263 1.53 8.38 14.92
CA GLU A 263 1.10 9.69 14.40
C GLU A 263 -0.10 10.22 15.19
N LYS A 264 -1.15 9.39 15.33
CA LYS A 264 -2.35 9.74 16.09
C LYS A 264 -2.06 10.04 17.56
N ALA A 265 -1.24 9.21 18.21
CA ALA A 265 -0.90 9.36 19.63
C ALA A 265 -0.10 10.64 19.92
N HIS A 266 0.77 11.08 18.99
CA HIS A 266 1.56 12.31 19.15
C HIS A 266 0.78 13.60 18.84
N HIS A 267 -0.41 13.49 18.23
CA HIS A 267 -1.20 14.65 17.79
C HIS A 267 -2.60 14.63 18.45
N PRO A 268 -2.72 14.81 19.79
CA PRO A 268 -3.95 14.55 20.54
C PRO A 268 -5.14 15.42 20.11
N ARG A 269 -4.91 16.67 19.70
CA ARG A 269 -5.96 17.56 19.18
C ARG A 269 -6.52 17.06 17.84
N SER A 270 -5.63 16.68 16.93
CA SER A 270 -6.00 16.10 15.62
C SER A 270 -6.72 14.76 15.81
N MET A 271 -6.21 13.91 16.71
CA MET A 271 -6.83 12.64 17.09
C MET A 271 -8.27 12.83 17.59
N LEU A 272 -8.51 13.80 18.48
CA LEU A 272 -9.85 14.06 19.00
C LEU A 272 -10.84 14.46 17.90
N VAL A 273 -10.45 15.33 16.98
CA VAL A 273 -11.30 15.75 15.85
C VAL A 273 -11.56 14.59 14.89
N ARG A 274 -10.51 13.84 14.53
CA ARG A 274 -10.65 12.63 13.69
C ARG A 274 -11.55 11.59 14.34
N ALA A 275 -11.48 11.42 15.66
CA ALA A 275 -12.34 10.53 16.42
C ALA A 275 -13.78 11.02 16.49
N LEU A 276 -14.02 12.34 16.64
CA LEU A 276 -15.36 12.91 16.55
C LEU A 276 -16.03 12.55 15.22
N ILE A 277 -15.33 12.79 14.10
CA ILE A 277 -15.82 12.46 12.77
C ILE A 277 -16.06 10.95 12.62
N GLY A 278 -15.12 10.12 13.10
CA GLY A 278 -15.26 8.67 13.05
C GLY A 278 -16.46 8.14 13.85
N GLY A 279 -16.75 8.74 15.01
CA GLY A 279 -17.94 8.42 15.81
C GLY A 279 -19.24 8.72 15.07
N ALA A 280 -19.32 9.89 14.44
CA ALA A 280 -20.46 10.27 13.62
C ALA A 280 -20.63 9.32 12.42
N MET A 281 -19.55 8.93 11.73
CA MET A 281 -19.63 7.98 10.61
C MET A 281 -20.11 6.59 11.04
N VAL A 282 -19.72 6.10 12.21
CA VAL A 282 -20.27 4.86 12.77
C VAL A 282 -21.77 4.98 13.05
N ALA A 283 -22.20 6.08 13.67
CA ALA A 283 -23.63 6.32 13.93
C ALA A 283 -24.44 6.45 12.64
N PHE A 284 -23.89 7.05 11.59
CA PHE A 284 -24.51 7.11 10.26
C PHE A 284 -24.71 5.69 9.69
N GLY A 285 -23.69 4.85 9.81
CA GLY A 285 -23.78 3.43 9.45
C GLY A 285 -24.90 2.71 10.20
N VAL A 286 -25.05 2.96 11.51
CA VAL A 286 -26.16 2.39 12.31
C VAL A 286 -27.51 2.84 11.79
N ILE A 287 -27.72 4.14 11.58
CA ILE A 287 -29.01 4.68 11.09
C ILE A 287 -29.37 4.05 9.75
N LEU A 288 -28.42 4.00 8.80
CA LEU A 288 -28.64 3.38 7.50
C LEU A 288 -28.99 1.90 7.65
N SER A 289 -28.27 1.17 8.51
CA SER A 289 -28.49 -0.27 8.75
C SER A 289 -29.88 -0.55 9.30
N VAL A 290 -30.34 0.24 10.29
CA VAL A 290 -31.69 0.10 10.82
C VAL A 290 -32.72 0.37 9.72
N ASN A 291 -32.52 1.43 8.93
CA ASN A 291 -33.43 1.81 7.86
C ASN A 291 -33.59 0.69 6.82
N VAL A 292 -32.49 0.16 6.26
CA VAL A 292 -32.56 -0.89 5.23
C VAL A 292 -33.10 -2.22 5.75
N SER A 293 -33.06 -2.45 7.06
CA SER A 293 -33.60 -3.65 7.70
C SER A 293 -35.08 -3.54 8.07
N THR A 294 -35.66 -2.33 7.97
CA THR A 294 -37.04 -2.07 8.36
C THR A 294 -37.98 -2.82 7.42
N GLY A 295 -38.94 -3.55 7.98
CA GLY A 295 -39.90 -4.36 7.22
C GLY A 295 -39.40 -5.75 6.80
N ILE A 296 -38.11 -6.08 7.01
CA ILE A 296 -37.60 -7.42 6.75
C ILE A 296 -37.90 -8.34 7.95
N THR A 297 -38.76 -9.34 7.73
CA THR A 297 -39.21 -10.26 8.80
C THR A 297 -38.29 -11.46 8.98
N VAL A 298 -37.52 -11.85 7.95
CA VAL A 298 -36.58 -12.98 8.02
C VAL A 298 -35.29 -12.52 8.71
N PRO A 299 -34.96 -13.03 9.92
CA PRO A 299 -33.86 -12.48 10.72
C PRO A 299 -32.51 -12.51 10.02
N GLY A 300 -32.18 -13.62 9.34
CA GLY A 300 -30.91 -13.77 8.62
C GLY A 300 -30.75 -12.77 7.47
N ILE A 301 -31.81 -12.52 6.70
CA ILE A 301 -31.80 -11.52 5.61
C ILE A 301 -31.67 -10.12 6.20
N ALA A 302 -32.38 -9.83 7.29
CA ALA A 302 -32.30 -8.54 7.95
C ALA A 302 -30.86 -8.26 8.43
N SER A 303 -30.21 -9.23 9.09
CA SER A 303 -28.81 -9.09 9.54
C SER A 303 -27.84 -8.93 8.37
N LEU A 304 -28.03 -9.66 7.27
CA LEU A 304 -27.20 -9.54 6.08
C LEU A 304 -27.29 -8.13 5.47
N VAL A 305 -28.49 -7.62 5.27
CA VAL A 305 -28.72 -6.29 4.68
C VAL A 305 -28.22 -5.18 5.61
N MET A 306 -28.41 -5.34 6.92
CA MET A 306 -27.78 -4.46 7.92
C MET A 306 -26.26 -4.44 7.78
N GLY A 307 -25.63 -5.61 7.69
CA GLY A 307 -24.18 -5.72 7.51
C GLY A 307 -23.70 -5.03 6.23
N LEU A 308 -24.40 -5.25 5.10
CA LEU A 308 -24.06 -4.64 3.82
C LEU A 308 -24.11 -3.11 3.88
N ALA A 309 -25.15 -2.55 4.48
CA ALA A 309 -25.27 -1.10 4.67
C ALA A 309 -24.22 -0.56 5.65
N PHE A 310 -23.98 -1.27 6.76
CA PHE A 310 -23.02 -0.85 7.77
C PHE A 310 -21.57 -0.86 7.27
N GLY A 311 -21.21 -1.83 6.43
CA GLY A 311 -19.85 -2.07 5.93
C GLY A 311 -19.16 -0.83 5.38
N PHE A 312 -19.90 0.03 4.68
CA PHE A 312 -19.36 1.27 4.10
C PHE A 312 -18.99 2.35 5.13
N SER A 313 -19.50 2.29 6.36
CA SER A 313 -19.16 3.28 7.39
C SER A 313 -17.66 3.32 7.70
N PHE A 314 -17.00 2.17 7.77
CA PHE A 314 -15.55 2.11 8.03
C PHE A 314 -14.72 2.42 6.79
N VAL A 315 -15.22 2.10 5.60
CA VAL A 315 -14.61 2.56 4.34
C VAL A 315 -14.53 4.09 4.33
N LEU A 316 -15.62 4.78 4.69
CA LEU A 316 -15.64 6.24 4.80
C LEU A 316 -14.66 6.75 5.86
N ILE A 317 -14.57 6.08 7.01
CA ILE A 317 -13.63 6.46 8.08
C ILE A 317 -12.19 6.41 7.58
N LEU A 318 -11.80 5.32 6.91
CA LEU A 318 -10.42 5.14 6.47
C LEU A 318 -10.07 6.03 5.27
N VAL A 319 -10.98 6.21 4.31
CA VAL A 319 -10.77 7.07 3.14
C VAL A 319 -10.73 8.55 3.52
N SER A 320 -11.53 8.98 4.50
CA SER A 320 -11.54 10.38 4.99
C SER A 320 -10.40 10.71 5.96
N GLY A 321 -9.63 9.72 6.42
CA GLY A 321 -8.59 9.92 7.43
C GLY A 321 -9.12 10.16 8.85
N ALA A 322 -10.42 9.89 9.09
CA ALA A 322 -11.01 9.86 10.42
C ALA A 322 -10.43 8.70 11.25
N SER A 323 -10.71 8.70 12.56
CA SER A 323 -10.19 7.67 13.48
C SER A 323 -11.32 6.95 14.20
N LEU A 324 -11.14 5.64 14.33
CA LEU A 324 -12.01 4.78 15.11
C LEU A 324 -11.14 4.02 16.11
N ILE A 325 -11.30 4.31 17.40
CA ILE A 325 -10.41 3.78 18.44
C ILE A 325 -10.47 2.25 18.52
N THR A 326 -11.63 1.67 18.21
CA THR A 326 -11.82 0.22 18.16
C THR A 326 -11.11 -0.46 17.01
N ALA A 327 -10.72 0.28 15.97
CA ALA A 327 -9.84 -0.20 14.93
C ALA A 327 -8.35 0.06 15.24
N ASP A 328 -8.05 1.13 15.99
CA ASP A 328 -6.68 1.56 16.24
C ASP A 328 -6.03 1.00 17.53
N MET A 329 -6.83 0.51 18.50
CA MET A 329 -6.31 0.17 19.83
C MET A 329 -5.27 -0.98 19.85
N ALA A 330 -5.37 -1.98 18.95
CA ALA A 330 -4.32 -3.01 18.82
C ALA A 330 -3.02 -2.44 18.27
N ALA A 331 -3.10 -1.54 17.28
CA ALA A 331 -1.94 -0.88 16.71
C ALA A 331 -1.15 -0.11 17.78
N GLY A 332 -1.87 0.64 18.62
CA GLY A 332 -1.27 1.32 19.78
C GLY A 332 -0.68 0.35 20.80
N LEU A 333 -1.33 -0.79 21.06
CA LEU A 333 -0.78 -1.80 21.97
C LEU A 333 0.49 -2.44 21.41
N VAL A 334 0.55 -2.75 20.12
CA VAL A 334 1.78 -3.21 19.47
C VAL A 334 2.90 -2.18 19.65
N ALA A 335 2.60 -0.89 19.46
CA ALA A 335 3.57 0.19 19.68
C ALA A 335 4.11 0.23 21.12
N VAL A 336 3.26 0.00 22.12
CA VAL A 336 3.67 -0.14 23.54
C VAL A 336 4.55 -1.37 23.74
N LEU A 337 4.13 -2.52 23.22
CA LEU A 337 4.87 -3.77 23.35
C LEU A 337 6.23 -3.73 22.64
N ASP A 338 6.37 -2.90 21.61
CA ASP A 338 7.64 -2.63 20.90
C ASP A 338 8.44 -1.47 21.50
N ARG A 339 7.99 -0.90 22.63
CA ARG A 339 8.62 0.22 23.34
C ARG A 339 8.75 1.49 22.48
N ARG A 340 7.86 1.68 21.51
CA ARG A 340 7.77 2.87 20.65
C ARG A 340 6.77 3.89 21.18
N LEU A 341 5.86 3.48 22.07
CA LEU A 341 4.87 4.33 22.72
C LEU A 341 4.86 4.07 24.23
N GLY A 342 4.83 5.13 25.05
CA GLY A 342 4.70 5.01 26.50
C GLY A 342 3.30 4.56 26.93
N VAL A 343 3.18 3.84 28.05
CA VAL A 343 1.89 3.36 28.57
C VAL A 343 0.92 4.51 28.84
N LEU A 344 1.39 5.61 29.45
CA LEU A 344 0.54 6.78 29.71
C LEU A 344 0.05 7.44 28.41
N SER A 345 0.92 7.58 27.41
CA SER A 345 0.56 8.10 26.08
C SER A 345 -0.47 7.20 25.39
N TYR A 346 -0.34 5.88 25.54
CA TYR A 346 -1.32 4.92 25.04
C TYR A 346 -2.67 5.03 25.75
N LEU A 347 -2.69 5.16 27.07
CA LEU A 347 -3.93 5.37 27.82
C LEU A 347 -4.62 6.69 27.43
N CYS A 348 -3.85 7.77 27.23
CA CYS A 348 -4.36 9.04 26.73
C CYS A 348 -4.94 8.89 25.30
N PHE A 349 -4.23 8.18 24.43
CA PHE A 349 -4.68 7.86 23.08
C PHE A 349 -6.01 7.08 23.07
N LEU A 350 -6.15 6.05 23.92
CA LEU A 350 -7.40 5.31 24.11
C LEU A 350 -8.53 6.20 24.61
N ALA A 351 -8.27 6.99 25.65
CA ALA A 351 -9.28 7.86 26.25
C ALA A 351 -9.78 8.92 25.26
N LEU A 352 -8.88 9.63 24.57
CA LEU A 352 -9.25 10.64 23.58
C LEU A 352 -10.01 10.04 22.40
N GLY A 353 -9.58 8.88 21.90
CA GLY A 353 -10.28 8.19 20.84
C GLY A 353 -11.69 7.75 21.24
N LEU A 354 -11.83 7.16 22.44
CA LEU A 354 -13.13 6.72 22.96
C LEU A 354 -14.09 7.89 23.20
N VAL A 355 -13.62 8.94 23.86
CA VAL A 355 -14.42 10.15 24.12
C VAL A 355 -14.83 10.81 22.80
N GLY A 356 -13.89 10.98 21.86
CA GLY A 356 -14.18 11.58 20.55
C GLY A 356 -15.21 10.75 19.77
N ASN A 357 -15.01 9.44 19.67
CA ASN A 357 -15.96 8.57 18.99
C ASN A 357 -17.34 8.55 19.68
N LEU A 358 -17.39 8.58 21.02
CA LEU A 358 -18.64 8.64 21.78
C LEU A 358 -19.39 9.95 21.54
N ALA A 359 -18.70 11.08 21.64
CA ALA A 359 -19.27 12.40 21.41
C ALA A 359 -19.80 12.55 19.98
N GLY A 360 -19.02 12.08 18.98
CA GLY A 360 -19.43 12.13 17.58
C GLY A 360 -20.66 11.27 17.28
N ALA A 361 -20.71 10.05 17.84
CA ALA A 361 -21.85 9.16 17.69
C ALA A 361 -23.12 9.75 18.32
N LEU A 362 -23.02 10.22 19.58
CA LEU A 362 -24.12 10.87 20.30
C LEU A 362 -24.63 12.12 19.58
N ALA A 363 -23.73 12.96 19.07
CA ALA A 363 -24.10 14.16 18.34
C ALA A 363 -24.95 13.82 17.10
N LEU A 364 -24.53 12.84 16.30
CA LEU A 364 -25.28 12.49 15.09
C LEU A 364 -26.65 11.88 15.40
N ILE A 365 -26.72 10.92 16.33
CA ILE A 365 -28.02 10.33 16.70
C ILE A 365 -28.93 11.34 17.43
N GLY A 366 -28.36 12.31 18.14
CA GLY A 366 -29.10 13.41 18.75
C GLY A 366 -29.76 14.29 17.69
N VAL A 367 -29.03 14.66 16.63
CA VAL A 367 -29.60 15.39 15.48
C VAL A 367 -30.69 14.56 14.80
N ALA A 368 -30.44 13.27 14.54
CA ALA A 368 -31.43 12.40 13.91
C ALA A 368 -32.70 12.27 14.77
N ALA A 369 -32.55 12.01 16.08
CA ALA A 369 -33.67 11.90 16.99
C ALA A 369 -34.46 13.21 17.09
N ALA A 370 -33.78 14.36 17.18
CA ALA A 370 -34.43 15.66 17.28
C ALA A 370 -35.21 15.99 16.00
N ALA A 371 -34.65 15.65 14.84
CA ALA A 371 -35.33 15.81 13.56
C ALA A 371 -36.60 14.96 13.42
N GLY A 372 -36.63 13.78 14.06
CA GLY A 372 -37.76 12.86 14.01
C GLY A 372 -38.00 12.34 12.59
N GLY A 373 -38.97 12.91 11.87
CA GLY A 373 -39.22 12.65 10.44
C GLY A 373 -39.25 11.15 10.10
N PRO A 374 -38.38 10.65 9.19
CA PRO A 374 -38.35 9.23 8.81
C PRO A 374 -38.05 8.28 9.98
N TYR A 375 -37.44 8.77 11.05
CA TYR A 375 -37.07 7.99 12.23
C TYR A 375 -38.23 7.77 13.22
N LEU A 376 -39.34 8.50 13.05
CA LEU A 376 -40.57 8.32 13.84
C LEU A 376 -41.57 7.37 13.19
N THR A 377 -41.28 6.87 11.98
CA THR A 377 -42.14 5.85 11.38
C THR A 377 -42.21 4.63 12.27
N GLU A 378 -43.42 4.06 12.44
CA GLU A 378 -43.64 2.93 13.35
C GLU A 378 -42.72 1.74 13.02
N GLY A 379 -42.45 1.51 11.73
CA GLY A 379 -41.51 0.49 11.27
C GLY A 379 -40.08 0.73 11.74
N PHE A 380 -39.54 1.92 11.48
CA PHE A 380 -38.16 2.25 11.86
C PHE A 380 -37.99 2.25 13.37
N ALA A 381 -38.88 2.94 14.09
CA ALA A 381 -38.76 3.13 15.53
C ALA A 381 -38.88 1.79 16.29
N ARG A 382 -39.80 0.92 15.88
CA ARG A 382 -39.93 -0.45 16.43
C ARG A 382 -38.70 -1.31 16.11
N ARG A 383 -38.14 -1.20 14.90
CA ARG A 383 -36.92 -1.93 14.53
C ARG A 383 -35.71 -1.46 15.35
N ALA A 384 -35.55 -0.14 15.52
CA ALA A 384 -34.51 0.45 16.34
C ALA A 384 -34.64 -0.01 17.81
N ALA A 385 -35.84 0.04 18.38
CA ALA A 385 -36.12 -0.43 19.74
C ALA A 385 -35.77 -1.91 19.91
N ALA A 386 -36.21 -2.78 18.99
CA ALA A 386 -35.95 -4.22 19.05
C ALA A 386 -34.44 -4.56 18.98
N ILE A 387 -33.67 -3.85 18.14
CA ILE A 387 -32.21 -4.05 18.08
C ILE A 387 -31.55 -3.53 19.36
N GLY A 388 -31.97 -2.35 19.84
CA GLY A 388 -31.44 -1.74 21.06
C GLY A 388 -31.65 -2.62 22.28
N THR A 389 -32.87 -3.17 22.46
CA THR A 389 -33.19 -4.07 23.59
C THR A 389 -32.43 -5.38 23.53
N ALA A 390 -32.34 -5.99 22.35
CA ALA A 390 -31.55 -7.20 22.16
C ALA A 390 -30.08 -6.97 22.51
N LYS A 391 -29.50 -5.84 22.09
CA LYS A 391 -28.10 -5.51 22.40
C LYS A 391 -27.87 -5.20 23.88
N ALA A 392 -28.74 -4.39 24.49
CA ALA A 392 -28.60 -3.99 25.88
C ALA A 392 -28.88 -5.14 26.86
N GLY A 393 -29.84 -6.02 26.54
CA GLY A 393 -30.28 -7.14 27.37
C GLY A 393 -29.41 -8.39 27.31
N GLU A 394 -28.32 -8.37 26.55
CA GLU A 394 -27.39 -9.50 26.47
C GLU A 394 -26.78 -9.81 27.85
N GLY A 395 -26.64 -11.10 28.17
CA GLY A 395 -26.01 -11.52 29.43
C GLY A 395 -24.56 -11.03 29.52
N PRO A 396 -24.02 -10.70 30.72
CA PRO A 396 -22.70 -10.07 30.84
C PRO A 396 -21.55 -10.81 30.16
N VAL A 397 -21.54 -12.14 30.29
CA VAL A 397 -20.51 -13.00 29.71
C VAL A 397 -20.65 -13.04 28.19
N ALA A 398 -21.87 -13.20 27.68
CA ALA A 398 -22.15 -13.22 26.25
C ALA A 398 -21.80 -11.87 25.60
N ALA A 399 -22.18 -10.75 26.23
CA ALA A 399 -21.85 -9.41 25.75
C ALA A 399 -20.33 -9.20 25.65
N LEU A 400 -19.57 -9.65 26.66
CA LEU A 400 -18.12 -9.58 26.67
C LEU A 400 -17.49 -10.42 25.55
N LEU A 401 -17.92 -11.67 25.38
CA LEU A 401 -17.39 -12.58 24.36
C LEU A 401 -17.75 -12.14 22.94
N LEU A 402 -18.98 -11.67 22.72
CA LEU A 402 -19.40 -11.07 21.46
C LEU A 402 -18.60 -9.79 21.15
N ALA A 403 -18.21 -9.03 22.18
CA ALA A 403 -17.34 -7.87 22.01
C ALA A 403 -15.90 -8.25 21.64
N VAL A 404 -15.38 -9.35 22.20
CA VAL A 404 -14.09 -9.94 21.80
C VAL A 404 -14.12 -10.34 20.32
N LEU A 405 -15.16 -11.06 19.89
CA LEU A 405 -15.32 -11.50 18.50
C LEU A 405 -15.50 -10.31 17.54
N CYS A 406 -16.28 -9.30 17.92
CA CYS A 406 -16.46 -8.09 17.12
C CYS A 406 -15.12 -7.45 16.74
N THR A 407 -14.25 -7.30 17.74
CA THR A 407 -12.99 -6.59 17.53
C THR A 407 -11.97 -7.43 16.76
N TRP A 408 -12.07 -8.75 16.83
CA TRP A 408 -11.30 -9.62 15.94
C TRP A 408 -11.62 -9.33 14.46
N PHE A 409 -12.90 -9.23 14.07
CA PHE A 409 -13.27 -8.85 12.70
C PHE A 409 -12.75 -7.46 12.33
N LEU A 410 -13.01 -6.45 13.18
CA LEU A 410 -12.71 -5.06 12.87
C LEU A 410 -11.21 -4.76 12.82
N GLN A 411 -10.43 -5.25 13.77
CA GLN A 411 -9.00 -4.95 13.81
C GLN A 411 -8.18 -5.82 12.86
N THR A 412 -8.62 -7.06 12.59
CA THR A 412 -8.02 -7.84 11.50
C THR A 412 -8.25 -7.15 10.16
N ALA A 413 -9.46 -6.64 9.91
CA ALA A 413 -9.76 -5.82 8.74
C ALA A 413 -8.84 -4.59 8.63
N MET A 414 -8.57 -3.90 9.74
CA MET A 414 -7.63 -2.78 9.79
C MET A 414 -6.18 -3.19 9.44
N PHE A 415 -5.70 -4.31 9.98
CA PHE A 415 -4.37 -4.82 9.64
C PHE A 415 -4.29 -5.22 8.16
N LEU A 416 -5.32 -5.91 7.64
CA LEU A 416 -5.42 -6.28 6.23
C LEU A 416 -5.51 -5.06 5.29
N PHE A 417 -6.16 -3.98 5.72
CA PHE A 417 -6.15 -2.70 4.99
C PHE A 417 -4.71 -2.18 4.81
N PHE A 418 -3.88 -2.20 5.85
CA PHE A 418 -2.47 -1.79 5.74
C PHE A 418 -1.58 -2.84 5.07
N LYS A 419 -2.03 -4.09 4.99
CA LYS A 419 -1.41 -5.13 4.18
C LYS A 419 -1.68 -4.93 2.69
N ALA A 420 -2.79 -4.31 2.32
CA ALA A 420 -3.18 -4.07 0.93
C ALA A 420 -2.37 -2.93 0.25
N ARG A 421 -2.07 -3.16 -1.03
CA ARG A 421 -1.39 -2.20 -1.92
C ARG A 421 -2.35 -1.29 -2.66
N THR A 422 -3.43 -1.85 -3.20
CA THR A 422 -4.42 -1.12 -4.01
C THR A 422 -5.53 -0.53 -3.15
N ASP A 423 -6.10 0.60 -3.59
CA ASP A 423 -7.21 1.24 -2.89
C ASP A 423 -8.50 0.41 -2.95
N VAL A 424 -8.71 -0.34 -4.03
CA VAL A 424 -9.83 -1.28 -4.14
C VAL A 424 -9.74 -2.39 -3.10
N ALA A 425 -8.56 -3.03 -2.94
CA ALA A 425 -8.36 -4.06 -1.93
C ALA A 425 -8.49 -3.49 -0.52
N ARG A 426 -7.98 -2.27 -0.29
CA ARG A 426 -8.17 -1.52 0.96
C ARG A 426 -9.64 -1.32 1.27
N MET A 427 -10.43 -0.83 0.32
CA MET A 427 -11.88 -0.65 0.49
C MET A 427 -12.57 -1.99 0.79
N GLY A 428 -12.16 -3.08 0.13
CA GLY A 428 -12.67 -4.42 0.39
C GLY A 428 -12.40 -4.90 1.82
N PHE A 429 -11.15 -4.79 2.31
CA PHE A 429 -10.83 -5.16 3.69
C PHE A 429 -11.47 -4.25 4.72
N ALA A 430 -11.53 -2.94 4.45
CA ALA A 430 -12.24 -1.98 5.27
C ALA A 430 -13.75 -2.30 5.36
N PHE A 431 -14.36 -2.75 4.27
CA PHE A 431 -15.76 -3.15 4.26
C PHE A 431 -16.02 -4.43 5.10
N TYR A 432 -15.13 -5.42 4.98
CA TYR A 432 -15.31 -6.75 5.56
C TYR A 432 -15.56 -6.75 7.08
N GLY A 433 -14.72 -6.07 7.86
CA GLY A 433 -14.79 -6.11 9.32
C GLY A 433 -16.15 -5.64 9.87
N PRO A 434 -16.61 -4.43 9.52
CA PRO A 434 -17.91 -3.91 9.91
C PRO A 434 -19.10 -4.70 9.36
N PHE A 435 -19.01 -5.15 8.11
CA PHE A 435 -20.01 -6.03 7.53
C PHE A 435 -20.19 -7.30 8.37
N ALA A 436 -19.09 -8.00 8.66
CA ALA A 436 -19.11 -9.28 9.36
C ALA A 436 -19.65 -9.15 10.78
N PHE A 437 -19.21 -8.13 11.53
CA PHE A 437 -19.59 -8.03 12.94
C PHE A 437 -21.07 -7.65 13.11
N VAL A 438 -21.64 -6.86 12.19
CA VAL A 438 -23.08 -6.51 12.19
C VAL A 438 -23.91 -7.69 11.72
N ALA A 439 -23.53 -8.34 10.63
CA ALA A 439 -24.22 -9.52 10.13
C ALA A 439 -24.23 -10.67 11.16
N ALA A 440 -23.15 -10.79 11.94
CA ALA A 440 -23.02 -11.77 13.03
C ALA A 440 -23.65 -11.33 14.36
N GLY A 441 -24.22 -10.12 14.47
CA GLY A 441 -24.89 -9.68 15.69
C GLY A 441 -23.96 -9.44 16.90
N THR A 442 -22.69 -9.14 16.66
CA THR A 442 -21.70 -8.94 17.74
C THR A 442 -21.82 -7.56 18.41
N GLN A 443 -21.01 -7.32 19.46
CA GLN A 443 -21.09 -6.12 20.30
C GLN A 443 -19.92 -5.17 20.01
N HIS A 444 -20.23 -3.94 19.59
CA HIS A 444 -19.23 -2.92 19.25
C HIS A 444 -19.53 -1.65 20.04
N VAL A 445 -18.60 -1.21 20.90
CA VAL A 445 -18.86 -0.12 21.86
C VAL A 445 -19.35 1.13 21.16
N ILE A 446 -18.72 1.53 20.04
CA ILE A 446 -19.09 2.77 19.35
C ILE A 446 -20.42 2.63 18.61
N ALA A 447 -20.71 1.47 18.04
CA ALA A 447 -21.99 1.27 17.34
C ALA A 447 -23.15 1.09 18.32
N ASN A 448 -22.91 0.48 19.48
CA ASN A 448 -23.91 0.29 20.52
C ASN A 448 -24.41 1.62 21.10
N ILE A 449 -23.58 2.67 21.09
CA ILE A 449 -24.04 4.03 21.41
C ILE A 449 -25.20 4.44 20.51
N ALA A 450 -25.09 4.18 19.21
CA ALA A 450 -26.14 4.52 18.26
C ALA A 450 -27.29 3.50 18.29
N PHE A 451 -27.02 2.20 18.34
CA PHE A 451 -28.08 1.18 18.36
C PHE A 451 -28.96 1.25 19.60
N ILE A 452 -28.41 1.60 20.77
CA ILE A 452 -29.14 1.72 22.04
C ILE A 452 -29.58 3.16 22.28
N GLY A 453 -28.71 4.13 22.00
CA GLY A 453 -28.98 5.55 22.26
C GLY A 453 -30.00 6.17 21.32
N LEU A 454 -30.09 5.73 20.05
CA LEU A 454 -31.08 6.27 19.11
C LEU A 454 -32.54 6.05 19.57
N PRO A 455 -32.98 4.82 19.89
CA PRO A 455 -34.34 4.61 20.41
C PRO A 455 -34.57 5.30 21.77
N LEU A 456 -33.54 5.40 22.64
CA LEU A 456 -33.62 6.17 23.88
C LEU A 456 -33.88 7.66 23.62
N LEU A 457 -33.17 8.26 22.67
CA LEU A 457 -33.33 9.67 22.32
C LEU A 457 -34.64 9.95 21.57
N LEU A 458 -35.09 9.03 20.70
CA LEU A 458 -36.39 9.15 20.05
C LEU A 458 -37.52 9.18 21.08
N ALA A 459 -37.51 8.27 22.06
CA ALA A 459 -38.48 8.25 23.14
C ALA A 459 -38.40 9.51 24.03
N ALA A 460 -37.18 10.02 24.28
CA ALA A 460 -36.98 11.21 25.09
C ALA A 460 -37.42 12.51 24.40
N PHE A 461 -37.17 12.65 23.09
CA PHE A 461 -37.51 13.87 22.34
C PHE A 461 -38.96 13.89 21.82
N HIS A 462 -39.57 12.72 21.61
CA HIS A 462 -40.94 12.60 21.07
C HIS A 462 -41.82 11.71 21.97
N PRO A 463 -42.08 12.13 23.22
CA PRO A 463 -42.87 11.33 24.17
C PRO A 463 -44.27 11.02 23.59
N GLY A 464 -44.67 9.75 23.66
CA GLY A 464 -45.97 9.26 23.19
C GLY A 464 -46.08 8.98 21.69
N GLN A 465 -45.07 9.30 20.88
CA GLN A 465 -45.04 8.98 19.44
C GLN A 465 -44.32 7.66 19.12
N VAL A 466 -43.49 7.19 20.05
CA VAL A 466 -42.72 5.94 19.92
C VAL A 466 -43.02 5.04 21.11
N LEU A 467 -43.12 3.73 20.86
CA LEU A 467 -43.25 2.72 21.90
C LEU A 467 -42.05 2.79 22.87
N ASP A 468 -42.32 2.72 24.17
CA ASP A 468 -41.27 2.63 25.18
C ASP A 468 -40.37 1.42 24.85
N PRO A 469 -39.08 1.63 24.56
CA PRO A 469 -38.19 0.54 24.22
C PRO A 469 -37.84 -0.32 25.45
N GLY A 470 -38.18 0.06 26.69
CA GLY A 470 -37.72 -0.65 27.89
C GLY A 470 -36.21 -0.55 28.11
N LEU A 471 -35.56 0.40 27.43
CA LEU A 471 -34.14 0.72 27.56
C LEU A 471 -33.94 1.79 28.63
N THR A 472 -32.77 1.79 29.27
CA THR A 472 -32.40 2.86 30.21
C THR A 472 -31.00 3.40 29.92
N TRP A 473 -30.74 4.63 30.36
CA TRP A 473 -29.38 5.19 30.30
C TRP A 473 -28.42 4.52 31.30
N GLY A 474 -28.94 3.93 32.37
CA GLY A 474 -28.17 3.51 33.55
C GLY A 474 -27.43 2.16 33.44
N LEU A 475 -27.15 1.58 34.61
CA LEU A 475 -26.42 0.30 34.78
C LEU A 475 -27.34 -0.92 34.94
N GLY A 476 -28.65 -0.75 34.75
CA GLY A 476 -29.64 -1.83 34.84
C GLY A 476 -29.48 -2.88 33.73
N GLU A 477 -30.35 -3.90 33.74
CA GLU A 477 -30.27 -5.03 32.81
C GLU A 477 -30.30 -4.59 31.34
N HIS A 478 -31.20 -3.67 30.99
CA HIS A 478 -31.29 -3.02 29.67
C HIS A 478 -30.63 -1.62 29.65
N GLY A 479 -29.60 -1.44 30.47
CA GLY A 479 -28.88 -0.19 30.65
C GLY A 479 -27.78 0.04 29.62
N MET A 480 -27.80 1.20 28.97
CA MET A 480 -26.78 1.59 28.00
C MET A 480 -25.38 1.62 28.64
N LEU A 481 -25.22 2.23 29.82
CA LEU A 481 -23.91 2.31 30.49
C LEU A 481 -23.36 0.92 30.86
N ARG A 482 -24.22 -0.02 31.27
CA ARG A 482 -23.83 -1.42 31.55
C ARG A 482 -23.28 -2.09 30.28
N ASN A 483 -24.03 -1.99 29.18
CA ASN A 483 -23.60 -2.56 27.91
C ASN A 483 -22.29 -1.95 27.42
N LEU A 484 -22.14 -0.62 27.48
CA LEU A 484 -20.93 0.05 27.03
C LEU A 484 -19.71 -0.36 27.85
N ALA A 485 -19.82 -0.43 29.18
CA ALA A 485 -18.70 -0.85 30.04
C ALA A 485 -18.19 -2.26 29.68
N LEU A 486 -19.10 -3.23 29.54
CA LEU A 486 -18.75 -4.60 29.17
C LEU A 486 -18.17 -4.67 27.75
N THR A 487 -18.80 -3.95 26.81
CA THR A 487 -18.39 -3.97 25.41
C THR A 487 -17.03 -3.31 25.21
N THR A 488 -16.72 -2.21 25.92
CA THR A 488 -15.39 -1.59 25.89
C THR A 488 -14.31 -2.55 26.33
N VAL A 489 -14.51 -3.26 27.46
CA VAL A 489 -13.55 -4.23 27.97
C VAL A 489 -13.38 -5.39 26.99
N GLY A 490 -14.47 -5.96 26.50
CA GLY A 490 -14.42 -7.08 25.55
C GLY A 490 -13.75 -6.69 24.23
N ASN A 491 -14.06 -5.51 23.70
CA ASN A 491 -13.40 -4.99 22.50
C ASN A 491 -11.89 -4.84 22.72
N PHE A 492 -11.46 -4.28 23.86
CA PHE A 492 -10.04 -4.18 24.21
C PHE A 492 -9.35 -5.53 24.31
N VAL A 493 -9.94 -6.47 25.05
CA VAL A 493 -9.41 -7.83 25.22
C VAL A 493 -9.28 -8.55 23.88
N GLY A 494 -10.30 -8.47 23.02
CA GLY A 494 -10.27 -9.10 21.69
C GLY A 494 -9.16 -8.52 20.82
N GLY A 495 -9.02 -7.21 20.78
CA GLY A 495 -7.94 -6.56 20.03
C GLY A 495 -6.55 -6.92 20.56
N ALA A 496 -6.39 -6.97 21.87
CA ALA A 496 -5.11 -7.31 22.50
C ALA A 496 -4.69 -8.77 22.23
N LEU A 497 -5.58 -9.72 22.52
CA LEU A 497 -5.26 -11.14 22.52
C LEU A 497 -5.32 -11.77 21.12
N LEU A 498 -6.27 -11.34 20.27
CA LEU A 498 -6.51 -11.98 18.98
C LEU A 498 -5.81 -11.26 17.81
N VAL A 499 -5.37 -10.01 18.00
CA VAL A 499 -4.77 -9.22 16.92
C VAL A 499 -3.38 -8.71 17.31
N ALA A 500 -3.26 -7.86 18.33
CA ALA A 500 -1.99 -7.22 18.67
C ALA A 500 -0.87 -8.22 18.99
N VAL A 501 -1.12 -9.18 19.90
CA VAL A 501 -0.13 -10.17 20.30
C VAL A 501 0.23 -11.14 19.14
N PRO A 502 -0.73 -11.76 18.44
CA PRO A 502 -0.43 -12.69 17.35
C PRO A 502 0.30 -12.05 16.17
N PHE A 503 -0.17 -10.90 15.66
CA PHE A 503 0.47 -10.27 14.50
C PHE A 503 1.87 -9.74 14.82
N ARG A 504 2.07 -9.19 16.03
CA ARG A 504 3.42 -8.81 16.50
C ARG A 504 4.34 -10.01 16.63
N HIS A 505 3.84 -11.13 17.18
CA HIS A 505 4.63 -12.34 17.32
C HIS A 505 5.04 -12.90 15.95
N ALA A 506 4.09 -13.02 15.02
CA ALA A 506 4.35 -13.46 13.65
C ALA A 506 5.37 -12.56 12.94
N ALA A 507 5.23 -11.23 13.05
CA ALA A 507 6.19 -10.29 12.47
C ALA A 507 7.62 -10.53 12.99
N ARG A 508 7.78 -10.77 14.30
CA ARG A 508 9.09 -11.02 14.93
C ARG A 508 9.70 -12.37 14.54
N LEU A 509 8.89 -13.41 14.37
CA LEU A 509 9.38 -14.71 13.89
C LEU A 509 9.90 -14.58 12.45
N MET A 510 9.12 -13.97 11.58
CA MET A 510 9.51 -13.77 10.17
C MET A 510 10.76 -12.88 10.04
N GLN A 511 10.90 -11.84 10.86
CA GLN A 511 12.11 -11.01 10.90
C GLN A 511 13.37 -11.80 11.35
N ARG A 512 13.19 -12.88 12.12
CA ARG A 512 14.27 -13.79 12.53
C ARG A 512 14.52 -14.92 11.53
N GLY A 513 13.77 -14.97 10.43
CA GLY A 513 13.84 -16.04 9.42
C GLY A 513 13.25 -17.38 9.89
N LEU A 514 12.32 -17.34 10.87
CA LEU A 514 11.63 -18.50 11.43
C LEU A 514 10.21 -18.67 10.87
#